data_AF-A0A9D7CZU3-F1
#
_entry.id   AF-A0A9D7CZU3-F1
#
_cell.length_a   1.000
_cell.length_b   1.000
_cell.length_c   1.000
_cell.angle_alpha   90.00
_cell.angle_beta   90.00
_cell.angle_gamma   90.00
#
_symmetry.space_group_name_H-M   'P 1'
#
loop_
_entity.id
_entity.type
_entity.pdbx_description
1 polymer ?
#
loop_
_entity_poly.entity_id
_entity_poly.type
_entity_poly.pdbx_seq_one_letter_code
_entity_poly.pdbx_strand_id
1 'polypeptide(L)'
;MAQRLVLYDRTCTRPAGGLSAVWRGGAALYCASGAVNASVGIDDWAGAARAIEALDAPLAELQYWGHGRFGRVFVDRAPLDLRALVGAPGADAGARRVVAVLKERLVTSERSLVWLRTCEAFGGDVGQAFAEALADTLGVRVGGHTHVIGFWQSGLHSLVPGQRALWPREEGIRRGTASAPELGAGSSPGLPCTIHCLQGRVPPGW
;
A
#
# COMPACT_ATOMS: atom_id res chain seq x y z
N MET A 1 -2.47 5.59 -23.14
CA MET A 1 -1.61 6.03 -22.01
C MET A 1 -1.76 5.01 -20.89
N ALA A 2 -0.69 4.67 -20.17
CA ALA A 2 -0.78 3.73 -19.04
C ALA A 2 -1.61 4.36 -17.90
N GLN A 3 -2.43 3.54 -17.23
CA GLN A 3 -3.35 4.00 -16.21
C GLN A 3 -2.68 4.15 -14.84
N ARG A 4 -3.20 5.08 -14.04
CA ARG A 4 -2.90 5.23 -12.62
C ARG A 4 -4.20 5.05 -11.85
N LEU A 5 -4.24 4.12 -10.92
CA LEU A 5 -5.45 3.66 -10.23
C LEU A 5 -5.31 3.85 -8.72
N VAL A 6 -6.35 4.37 -8.08
CA VAL A 6 -6.56 4.23 -6.63
C VAL A 6 -7.54 3.10 -6.38
N LEU A 7 -7.13 2.12 -5.59
CA LEU A 7 -8.06 1.22 -4.91
C LEU A 7 -8.22 1.67 -3.47
N TYR A 8 -9.46 1.72 -2.98
CA TYR A 8 -9.71 2.02 -1.57
C TYR A 8 -10.66 1.00 -0.93
N ASP A 9 -10.39 0.66 0.34
CA ASP A 9 -11.27 -0.21 1.12
C ASP A 9 -12.59 0.51 1.41
N ARG A 10 -13.70 -0.01 0.87
CA ARG A 10 -15.02 0.60 1.11
C ARG A 10 -15.78 0.00 2.28
N THR A 11 -15.23 -1.02 2.94
CA THR A 11 -15.87 -1.76 4.02
C THR A 11 -15.73 -1.08 5.39
N CYS A 12 -14.83 -0.11 5.52
CA CYS A 12 -14.61 0.66 6.75
C CYS A 12 -15.71 1.72 6.99
N THR A 13 -16.93 1.27 7.28
CA THR A 13 -18.14 2.10 7.41
C THR A 13 -18.64 2.28 8.84
N ARG A 14 -17.88 1.81 9.84
CA ARG A 14 -18.33 1.84 11.25
C ARG A 14 -18.54 3.28 11.74
N PRO A 15 -19.59 3.56 12.55
CA PRO A 15 -19.94 4.91 13.00
C PRO A 15 -18.83 5.66 13.74
N ALA A 16 -17.93 4.95 14.42
CA ALA A 16 -16.73 5.49 15.02
C ALA A 16 -15.49 4.97 14.27
N GLY A 17 -14.80 5.87 13.55
CA GLY A 17 -13.54 5.55 12.88
C GLY A 17 -13.64 4.94 11.48
N GLY A 18 -14.82 4.97 10.84
CA GLY A 18 -14.99 4.58 9.44
C GLY A 18 -14.23 5.53 8.48
N LEU A 19 -13.31 4.98 7.69
CA LEU A 19 -12.46 5.76 6.76
C LEU A 19 -12.94 5.69 5.30
N SER A 20 -13.91 4.83 4.96
CA SER A 20 -14.39 4.67 3.57
C SER A 20 -14.84 5.98 2.94
N ALA A 21 -15.52 6.84 3.70
CA ALA A 21 -15.99 8.13 3.21
C ALA A 21 -14.82 9.10 2.90
N VAL A 22 -13.80 9.10 3.76
CA VAL A 22 -12.60 9.92 3.60
C VAL A 22 -11.79 9.45 2.40
N TRP A 23 -11.57 8.14 2.26
CA TRP A 23 -10.86 7.58 1.12
C TRP A 23 -11.61 7.81 -0.19
N ARG A 24 -12.93 7.62 -0.22
CA ARG A 24 -13.74 7.94 -1.40
C ARG A 24 -13.61 9.41 -1.80
N GLY A 25 -13.70 10.33 -0.84
CA GLY A 25 -13.57 11.77 -1.10
C GLY A 25 -12.18 12.15 -1.61
N GLY A 26 -11.12 11.63 -0.99
CA GLY A 26 -9.75 11.86 -1.44
C GLY A 26 -9.47 11.26 -2.82
N ALA A 27 -10.01 10.08 -3.12
CA ALA A 27 -9.79 9.40 -4.39
C ALA A 27 -10.49 10.18 -5.53
N ALA A 28 -11.70 10.69 -5.27
CA ALA A 28 -12.38 11.60 -6.18
C ALA A 28 -11.57 12.89 -6.43
N LEU A 29 -10.98 13.48 -5.39
CA LEU A 29 -10.09 14.65 -5.54
C LEU A 29 -8.83 14.33 -6.37
N TYR A 30 -8.26 13.14 -6.21
CA TYR A 30 -7.09 12.69 -6.99
C TYR A 30 -7.44 12.49 -8.46
N CYS A 31 -8.61 11.94 -8.76
CA CYS A 31 -9.12 11.86 -10.13
C CYS A 31 -9.34 13.27 -10.72
N ALA A 32 -10.02 14.16 -9.97
CA ALA A 32 -10.33 15.52 -10.44
C ALA A 32 -9.08 16.38 -10.69
N SER A 33 -8.01 16.19 -9.92
CA SER A 33 -6.73 16.87 -10.09
C SER A 33 -5.81 16.22 -11.13
N GLY A 34 -6.20 15.09 -11.72
CA GLY A 34 -5.36 14.33 -12.65
C GLY A 34 -4.14 13.65 -11.99
N ALA A 35 -4.13 13.52 -10.66
CA ALA A 35 -3.13 12.75 -9.95
C ALA A 35 -3.23 11.25 -10.28
N VAL A 36 -4.45 10.75 -10.46
CA VAL A 36 -4.74 9.40 -10.98
C VAL A 36 -5.81 9.49 -12.07
N ASN A 37 -5.98 8.39 -12.82
CA ASN A 37 -6.92 8.32 -13.93
C ASN A 37 -8.23 7.61 -13.55
N ALA A 38 -8.20 6.76 -12.53
CA ALA A 38 -9.36 6.03 -12.05
C ALA A 38 -9.27 5.79 -10.53
N SER A 39 -10.42 5.58 -9.91
CA SER A 39 -10.53 5.15 -8.52
C SER A 39 -11.67 4.16 -8.34
N VAL A 40 -11.45 3.09 -7.58
CA VAL A 40 -12.46 2.06 -7.31
C VAL A 40 -12.47 1.69 -5.83
N GLY A 41 -13.66 1.70 -5.23
CA GLY A 41 -13.87 1.16 -3.89
C GLY A 41 -14.07 -0.35 -3.94
N ILE A 42 -13.37 -1.09 -3.10
CA ILE A 42 -13.35 -2.57 -3.10
C ILE A 42 -13.82 -3.12 -1.76
N ASP A 43 -14.53 -4.26 -1.79
CA ASP A 43 -14.98 -4.98 -0.59
C ASP A 43 -14.07 -6.15 -0.19
N ASP A 44 -13.30 -6.65 -1.15
CA ASP A 44 -12.36 -7.74 -0.97
C ASP A 44 -11.26 -7.68 -2.04
N TRP A 45 -10.22 -8.50 -1.88
CA TRP A 45 -9.11 -8.57 -2.83
C TRP A 45 -9.49 -9.19 -4.18
N ALA A 46 -10.55 -10.00 -4.27
CA ALA A 46 -11.02 -10.51 -5.55
C ALA A 46 -11.69 -9.38 -6.37
N GLY A 47 -12.38 -8.45 -5.72
CA GLY A 47 -12.92 -7.23 -6.29
C GLY A 47 -11.81 -6.29 -6.76
N ALA A 48 -10.72 -6.19 -6.00
CA ALA A 48 -9.51 -5.50 -6.45
C ALA A 48 -8.97 -6.08 -7.77
N ALA A 49 -8.83 -7.41 -7.84
CA ALA A 49 -8.39 -8.09 -9.05
C ALA A 49 -9.30 -7.78 -10.23
N ARG A 50 -10.63 -7.96 -10.09
CA ARG A 50 -11.61 -7.64 -11.14
C ARG A 50 -11.52 -6.19 -11.61
N ALA A 51 -11.33 -5.24 -10.69
CA ALA A 51 -11.20 -3.83 -11.02
C ALA A 51 -9.94 -3.53 -11.86
N ILE A 52 -8.82 -4.19 -11.56
CA ILE A 52 -7.57 -4.04 -12.33
C ILE A 52 -7.69 -4.73 -13.71
N GLU A 53 -8.36 -5.87 -13.78
CA GLU A 53 -8.61 -6.57 -15.04
C GLU A 53 -9.49 -5.77 -16.00
N ALA A 54 -10.47 -5.05 -15.46
CA ALA A 54 -11.40 -4.23 -16.21
C ALA A 54 -10.80 -2.94 -16.79
N LEU A 55 -9.53 -2.63 -16.51
CA LEU A 55 -8.89 -1.45 -17.09
C LEU A 55 -8.68 -1.63 -18.61
N ASP A 56 -8.91 -0.59 -19.39
CA ASP A 56 -8.73 -0.63 -20.86
C ASP A 56 -7.27 -0.46 -21.31
N ALA A 57 -6.35 -0.16 -20.37
CA ALA A 57 -4.93 -0.01 -20.70
C ALA A 57 -4.04 -0.63 -19.61
N PRO A 58 -2.74 -0.83 -19.89
CA PRO A 58 -1.77 -1.28 -18.91
C PRO A 58 -1.68 -0.34 -17.70
N LEU A 59 -1.35 -0.90 -16.53
CA LEU A 59 -1.26 -0.17 -15.27
C LEU A 59 0.17 0.33 -15.05
N ALA A 60 0.35 1.64 -14.91
CA ALA A 60 1.64 2.22 -14.51
C ALA A 60 1.75 2.41 -13.00
N GLU A 61 0.65 2.77 -12.34
CA GLU A 61 0.66 3.01 -10.89
C GLU A 61 -0.60 2.48 -10.23
N LEU A 62 -0.43 1.74 -9.14
CA LEU A 62 -1.50 1.44 -8.20
C LEU A 62 -1.21 2.16 -6.88
N GLN A 63 -2.19 2.88 -6.36
CA GLN A 63 -2.23 3.25 -4.95
C GLN A 63 -3.31 2.45 -4.24
N TYR A 64 -2.98 1.88 -3.08
CA TYR A 64 -3.94 1.23 -2.22
C TYR A 64 -4.16 2.03 -0.94
N TRP A 65 -5.42 2.38 -0.66
CA TRP A 65 -5.82 3.16 0.51
C TRP A 65 -6.71 2.31 1.40
N GLY A 66 -6.19 1.94 2.56
CA GLY A 66 -6.86 1.00 3.44
C GLY A 66 -6.15 0.90 4.78
N HIS A 67 -6.48 -0.15 5.53
CA HIS A 67 -5.77 -0.45 6.76
C HIS A 67 -4.49 -1.23 6.48
N GLY A 68 -3.50 -1.01 7.33
CA GLY A 68 -2.24 -1.75 7.35
C GLY A 68 -1.80 -2.01 8.77
N ARG A 69 -0.93 -3.00 8.93
CA ARG A 69 -0.22 -3.28 10.19
C ARG A 69 0.95 -4.20 9.90
N PHE A 70 2.17 -3.74 10.16
CA PHE A 70 3.41 -4.53 10.25
C PHE A 70 3.45 -5.76 9.30
N GLY A 71 3.81 -5.52 8.04
CA GLY A 71 3.94 -6.54 7.00
C GLY A 71 2.62 -7.04 6.39
N ARG A 72 1.52 -6.31 6.63
CA ARG A 72 0.19 -6.65 6.11
C ARG A 72 -0.59 -5.40 5.73
N VAL A 73 -1.41 -5.53 4.68
CA VAL A 73 -2.48 -4.59 4.34
C VAL A 73 -3.80 -5.33 4.24
N PHE A 74 -4.90 -4.65 4.52
CA PHE A 74 -6.21 -5.29 4.70
C PHE A 74 -7.28 -4.62 3.85
N VAL A 75 -8.16 -5.42 3.26
CA VAL A 75 -9.52 -5.00 2.87
C VAL A 75 -10.48 -5.72 3.83
N ASP A 76 -11.30 -4.95 4.56
CA ASP A 76 -12.05 -5.45 5.73
C ASP A 76 -11.13 -6.17 6.74
N ARG A 77 -11.11 -7.51 6.69
CA ARG A 77 -10.28 -8.38 7.54
C ARG A 77 -9.34 -9.28 6.76
N ALA A 78 -9.44 -9.28 5.43
CA ALA A 78 -8.64 -10.16 4.58
C ALA A 78 -7.23 -9.57 4.39
N PRO A 79 -6.16 -10.24 4.83
CA PRO A 79 -4.80 -9.73 4.69
C PRO A 79 -4.24 -10.02 3.30
N LEU A 80 -3.53 -9.05 2.74
CA LEU A 80 -2.44 -9.25 1.80
C LEU A 80 -1.14 -9.11 2.59
N ASP A 81 -0.41 -10.21 2.72
CA ASP A 81 0.82 -10.33 3.49
C ASP A 81 1.86 -11.19 2.76
N LEU A 82 2.99 -11.46 3.40
CA LEU A 82 4.06 -12.28 2.83
C LEU A 82 3.58 -13.68 2.37
N ARG A 83 2.60 -14.29 3.06
CA ARG A 83 2.07 -15.62 2.70
C ARG A 83 1.35 -15.57 1.36
N ALA A 84 0.61 -14.49 1.10
CA ALA A 84 -0.05 -14.26 -0.18
C ALA A 84 0.97 -14.05 -1.32
N LEU A 85 2.06 -13.33 -1.05
CA LEU A 85 3.11 -13.07 -2.05
C LEU A 85 3.84 -14.35 -2.47
N VAL A 86 4.20 -15.21 -1.51
CA VAL A 86 4.95 -16.46 -1.79
C VAL A 86 4.05 -17.65 -2.11
N GLY A 87 2.73 -17.46 -2.19
CA GLY A 87 1.77 -18.52 -2.50
C GLY A 87 1.67 -19.62 -1.43
N ALA A 88 1.92 -19.30 -0.16
CA ALA A 88 1.94 -20.28 0.92
C ALA A 88 0.54 -20.89 1.18
N PRO A 89 0.47 -22.16 1.66
CA PRO A 89 -0.79 -22.76 2.10
C PRO A 89 -1.52 -21.90 3.14
N GLY A 90 -2.84 -21.75 2.94
CA GLY A 90 -3.71 -20.95 3.81
C GLY A 90 -3.70 -19.44 3.53
N ALA A 91 -2.96 -18.96 2.53
CA ALA A 91 -3.04 -17.57 2.08
C ALA A 91 -4.41 -17.26 1.45
N ASP A 92 -4.91 -16.05 1.67
CA ASP A 92 -6.18 -15.59 1.12
C ASP A 92 -6.18 -15.70 -0.42
N ALA A 93 -7.23 -16.33 -0.96
CA ALA A 93 -7.32 -16.59 -2.40
C ALA A 93 -7.49 -15.29 -3.20
N GLY A 94 -8.22 -14.31 -2.67
CA GLY A 94 -8.35 -12.99 -3.26
C GLY A 94 -7.02 -12.25 -3.30
N ALA A 95 -6.27 -12.26 -2.19
CA ALA A 95 -4.95 -11.64 -2.09
C ALA A 95 -3.96 -12.24 -3.09
N ARG A 96 -3.93 -13.58 -3.24
CA ARG A 96 -3.12 -14.24 -4.28
C ARG A 96 -3.56 -13.83 -5.68
N ARG A 97 -4.87 -13.73 -5.91
CA ARG A 97 -5.41 -13.34 -7.21
C ARG A 97 -5.04 -11.91 -7.59
N VAL A 98 -5.16 -10.94 -6.67
CA VAL A 98 -4.78 -9.56 -6.96
C VAL A 98 -3.28 -9.42 -7.23
N VAL A 99 -2.43 -10.17 -6.52
CA VAL A 99 -0.98 -10.22 -6.80
C VAL A 99 -0.72 -10.75 -8.20
N ALA A 100 -1.37 -11.84 -8.62
CA ALA A 100 -1.23 -12.38 -9.97
C ALA A 100 -1.66 -11.37 -11.05
N VAL A 101 -2.83 -10.73 -10.87
CA VAL A 101 -3.31 -9.70 -11.80
C VAL A 101 -2.35 -8.51 -11.87
N LEU A 102 -1.78 -8.08 -10.74
CA LEU A 102 -0.82 -6.99 -10.73
C LEU A 102 0.43 -7.34 -11.54
N LYS A 103 0.97 -8.55 -11.40
CA LYS A 103 2.12 -9.02 -12.20
C LYS A 103 1.83 -9.00 -13.70
N GLU A 104 0.61 -9.32 -14.10
CA GLU A 104 0.21 -9.35 -15.51
C GLU A 104 -0.07 -7.95 -16.08
N ARG A 105 -0.62 -7.05 -15.26
CA ARG A 105 -1.17 -5.76 -15.73
C ARG A 105 -0.23 -4.58 -15.51
N LEU A 106 0.72 -4.68 -14.59
CA LEU A 106 1.72 -3.65 -14.37
C LEU A 106 2.70 -3.59 -15.55
N VAL A 107 2.92 -2.39 -16.06
CA VAL A 107 4.02 -2.13 -16.99
C VAL A 107 5.33 -2.29 -16.22
N THR A 108 6.27 -3.10 -16.69
CA THR A 108 7.61 -3.15 -16.10
C THR A 108 8.42 -1.96 -16.59
N SER A 109 8.52 -0.92 -15.76
CA SER A 109 9.34 0.27 -16.03
C SER A 109 9.84 0.88 -14.73
N GLU A 110 10.91 1.67 -14.79
CA GLU A 110 11.46 2.40 -13.64
C GLU A 110 10.47 3.40 -13.03
N ARG A 111 9.42 3.77 -13.78
CA ARG A 111 8.36 4.69 -13.33
C ARG A 111 7.17 3.97 -12.71
N SER A 112 7.11 2.65 -12.81
CA SER A 112 5.97 1.88 -12.35
C SER A 112 6.01 1.70 -10.84
N LEU A 113 4.85 1.85 -10.19
CA LEU A 113 4.78 1.93 -8.74
C LEU A 113 3.54 1.23 -8.18
N VAL A 114 3.73 0.46 -7.11
CA VAL A 114 2.65 0.06 -6.21
C VAL A 114 2.85 0.74 -4.86
N TRP A 115 1.97 1.68 -4.52
CA TRP A 115 2.05 2.45 -3.29
C TRP A 115 0.95 2.07 -2.30
N LEU A 116 1.36 1.43 -1.20
CA LEU A 116 0.51 1.10 -0.07
C LEU A 116 0.40 2.31 0.87
N ARG A 117 -0.65 3.12 0.69
CA ARG A 117 -0.97 4.24 1.59
C ARG A 117 -1.80 3.74 2.75
N THR A 118 -1.14 2.94 3.58
CA THR A 118 -1.70 2.26 4.76
C THR A 118 -0.81 2.46 5.97
N CYS A 119 -1.39 2.34 7.16
CA CYS A 119 -0.68 2.44 8.44
C CYS A 119 0.41 1.35 8.59
N GLU A 120 1.64 1.74 8.95
CA GLU A 120 2.81 0.93 9.38
C GLU A 120 3.07 -0.41 8.69
N ALA A 121 2.66 -0.58 7.43
CA ALA A 121 2.84 -1.83 6.70
C ALA A 121 4.33 -2.19 6.52
N PHE A 122 5.22 -1.18 6.50
CA PHE A 122 6.68 -1.35 6.33
C PHE A 122 7.46 -1.29 7.65
N GLY A 123 6.78 -1.16 8.80
CA GLY A 123 7.43 -1.10 10.12
C GLY A 123 7.90 -2.47 10.62
N GLY A 124 9.03 -2.49 11.34
CA GLY A 124 9.62 -3.70 11.91
C GLY A 124 10.19 -4.68 10.87
N ASP A 125 10.75 -5.78 11.35
CA ASP A 125 11.38 -6.82 10.51
C ASP A 125 10.39 -7.43 9.53
N VAL A 126 9.17 -7.69 10.00
CA VAL A 126 8.09 -8.27 9.18
C VAL A 126 7.63 -7.30 8.09
N GLY A 127 7.64 -5.99 8.37
CA GLY A 127 7.32 -4.96 7.38
C GLY A 127 8.40 -4.81 6.33
N GLN A 128 9.67 -4.84 6.74
CA GLN A 128 10.81 -4.85 5.82
C GLN A 128 10.79 -6.07 4.90
N ALA A 129 10.64 -7.27 5.47
CA ALA A 129 10.57 -8.51 4.69
C ALA A 129 9.37 -8.51 3.71
N PHE A 130 8.22 -7.96 4.14
CA PHE A 130 7.07 -7.80 3.27
C PHE A 130 7.35 -6.82 2.11
N ALA A 131 7.97 -5.67 2.38
CA ALA A 131 8.30 -4.68 1.36
C ALA A 131 9.27 -5.24 0.30
N GLU A 132 10.33 -5.92 0.73
CA GLU A 132 11.30 -6.58 -0.15
C GLU A 132 10.61 -7.64 -1.03
N ALA A 133 9.84 -8.55 -0.41
CA ALA A 133 9.13 -9.59 -1.13
C ALA A 133 8.08 -9.03 -2.10
N LEU A 134 7.42 -7.92 -1.75
CA LEU A 134 6.43 -7.27 -2.61
C LEU A 134 7.10 -6.68 -3.86
N ALA A 135 8.24 -6.01 -3.70
CA ALA A 135 9.02 -5.47 -4.81
C ALA A 135 9.48 -6.59 -5.74
N ASP A 136 10.08 -7.65 -5.19
CA ASP A 136 10.57 -8.80 -5.96
C ASP A 136 9.44 -9.54 -6.68
N THR A 137 8.30 -9.73 -6.01
CA THR A 137 7.15 -10.44 -6.57
C THR A 137 6.54 -9.70 -7.76
N LEU A 138 6.45 -8.37 -7.66
CA LEU A 138 5.81 -7.54 -8.68
C LEU A 138 6.77 -7.06 -9.76
N GLY A 139 8.08 -7.09 -9.51
CA GLY A 139 9.09 -6.62 -10.46
C GLY A 139 9.04 -5.11 -10.71
N VAL A 140 8.48 -4.33 -9.79
CA VAL A 140 8.35 -2.86 -9.88
C VAL A 140 8.70 -2.19 -8.55
N ARG A 141 8.83 -0.86 -8.56
CA ARG A 141 8.99 -0.09 -7.32
C ARG A 141 7.75 -0.22 -6.44
N VAL A 142 7.96 -0.37 -5.14
CA VAL A 142 6.87 -0.39 -4.15
C VAL A 142 7.12 0.67 -3.09
N GLY A 143 6.05 1.26 -2.55
CA GLY A 143 6.14 2.27 -1.51
C GLY A 143 5.18 1.97 -0.36
N GLY A 144 5.56 2.33 0.86
CA GLY A 144 4.77 2.11 2.06
C GLY A 144 5.27 2.94 3.23
N HIS A 145 4.55 2.88 4.35
CA HIS A 145 4.82 3.70 5.53
C HIS A 145 5.20 2.83 6.74
N THR A 146 6.11 3.35 7.58
CA THR A 146 6.48 2.73 8.88
C THR A 146 5.63 3.23 10.05
N HIS A 147 4.91 4.35 9.89
CA HIS A 147 4.12 5.00 10.93
C HIS A 147 2.59 4.84 10.71
N VAL A 148 1.81 5.09 11.75
CA VAL A 148 0.35 5.27 11.64
C VAL A 148 0.09 6.57 10.89
N ILE A 149 -0.56 6.49 9.74
CA ILE A 149 -0.74 7.62 8.84
C ILE A 149 -2.15 8.23 8.94
N GLY A 150 -2.23 9.54 8.68
CA GLY A 150 -3.47 10.31 8.61
C GLY A 150 -3.30 11.46 7.62
N PHE A 151 -3.50 12.70 8.08
CA PHE A 151 -3.14 13.87 7.28
C PHE A 151 -1.66 13.89 6.96
N TRP A 152 -0.80 13.66 7.97
CA TRP A 152 0.62 13.39 7.79
C TRP A 152 0.85 11.90 7.58
N GLN A 153 1.81 11.57 6.71
CA GLN A 153 2.17 10.19 6.37
C GLN A 153 3.69 10.08 6.44
N SER A 154 4.16 9.76 7.64
CA SER A 154 5.58 9.67 7.98
C SER A 154 6.17 8.31 7.60
N GLY A 155 7.50 8.27 7.51
CA GLY A 155 8.25 7.05 7.23
C GLY A 155 7.90 6.42 5.89
N LEU A 156 7.68 7.24 4.87
CA LEU A 156 7.52 6.78 3.50
C LEU A 156 8.85 6.26 2.98
N HIS A 157 8.91 4.96 2.69
CA HIS A 157 10.05 4.33 2.06
C HIS A 157 9.62 3.62 0.80
N SER A 158 10.53 3.54 -0.17
CA SER A 158 10.35 2.72 -1.35
C SER A 158 11.50 1.76 -1.62
N LEU A 159 11.17 0.67 -2.31
CA LEU A 159 12.13 -0.33 -2.74
C LEU A 159 11.90 -0.66 -4.20
N VAL A 160 12.98 -0.91 -4.93
CA VAL A 160 12.96 -1.59 -6.22
C VAL A 160 13.29 -3.08 -6.05
N PRO A 161 13.00 -3.95 -7.04
CA PRO A 161 13.34 -5.37 -6.96
C PRO A 161 14.84 -5.59 -6.68
N GLY A 162 15.15 -6.55 -5.81
CA GLY A 162 16.50 -6.89 -5.36
C GLY A 162 17.09 -5.93 -4.31
N GLN A 163 16.41 -4.83 -3.97
CA GLN A 163 16.88 -3.90 -2.95
C GLN A 163 16.50 -4.39 -1.55
N ARG A 164 17.42 -4.23 -0.59
CA ARG A 164 17.18 -4.49 0.83
C ARG A 164 16.65 -3.23 1.53
N ALA A 165 15.78 -3.42 2.50
CA ALA A 165 15.32 -2.35 3.36
C ALA A 165 16.48 -1.84 4.24
N LEU A 166 16.73 -0.53 4.21
CA LEU A 166 17.82 0.11 4.96
C LEU A 166 17.35 1.11 6.01
N TRP A 167 16.04 1.35 6.14
CA TRP A 167 15.51 2.18 7.22
C TRP A 167 15.70 1.50 8.58
N PRO A 168 15.80 2.27 9.68
CA PRO A 168 15.95 1.69 11.01
C PRO A 168 14.84 0.69 11.31
N ARG A 169 15.20 -0.48 11.84
CA ARG A 169 14.27 -1.58 12.12
C ARG A 169 13.20 -1.19 13.16
N GLU A 170 13.53 -0.26 14.06
CA GLU A 170 12.63 0.27 15.08
C GLU A 170 11.82 1.49 14.61
N GLU A 171 12.01 1.95 13.37
CA GLU A 171 11.31 3.13 12.86
C GLU A 171 9.79 2.92 12.89
N GLY A 172 9.07 3.90 13.44
CA GLY A 172 7.62 3.87 13.51
C GLY A 172 7.04 2.91 14.55
N ILE A 173 7.86 2.25 15.36
CA ILE A 173 7.39 1.40 16.47
C ILE A 173 7.29 2.25 17.75
N ARG A 174 6.08 2.31 18.32
CA ARG A 174 5.82 2.94 19.64
C ARG A 174 5.93 1.95 20.79
N ARG A 175 5.56 0.69 20.56
CA ARG A 175 5.64 -0.39 21.56
C ARG A 175 5.94 -1.72 20.88
N GLY A 176 6.73 -2.54 21.55
CA GLY A 176 7.24 -3.81 21.03
C GLY A 176 8.71 -3.67 20.64
N THR A 177 9.16 -4.57 19.77
CA THR A 177 10.52 -4.57 19.18
C THR A 177 10.40 -4.70 17.67
N ALA A 178 11.49 -4.47 16.92
CA ALA A 178 11.53 -4.70 15.49
C ALA A 178 11.04 -6.10 15.08
N SER A 179 11.42 -7.14 15.84
CA SER A 179 11.03 -8.53 15.59
C SER A 179 9.61 -8.88 16.04
N ALA A 180 9.04 -8.09 16.95
CA ALA A 180 7.71 -8.29 17.52
C ALA A 180 7.03 -6.95 17.77
N PRO A 181 6.64 -6.22 16.72
CA PRO A 181 6.05 -4.90 16.86
C PRO A 181 4.59 -5.01 17.33
N GLU A 182 4.22 -4.21 18.33
CA GLU A 182 2.87 -4.26 18.91
C GLU A 182 2.02 -3.06 18.53
N LEU A 183 2.61 -1.86 18.54
CA LEU A 183 1.91 -0.59 18.33
C LEU A 183 2.75 0.37 17.49
N GLY A 184 2.16 0.94 16.44
CA GLY A 184 2.78 1.97 15.61
C GLY A 184 2.80 3.35 16.28
N ALA A 185 3.81 4.15 15.97
CA ALA A 185 3.89 5.57 16.32
C ALA A 185 3.07 6.40 15.32
N GLY A 186 2.44 7.47 15.81
CA GLY A 186 1.69 8.40 14.97
C GLY A 186 2.59 9.22 14.06
N SER A 187 2.14 9.49 12.84
CA SER A 187 2.82 10.41 11.91
C SER A 187 2.81 11.84 12.41
N SER A 188 3.85 12.60 12.08
CA SER A 188 3.96 14.04 12.34
C SER A 188 4.89 14.69 11.31
N PRO A 189 4.78 16.00 11.04
CA PRO A 189 5.58 16.67 10.01
C PRO A 189 7.09 16.65 10.28
N GLY A 190 7.50 16.46 11.55
CA GLY A 190 8.92 16.41 11.95
C GLY A 190 9.55 15.02 11.87
N LEU A 191 8.80 13.98 11.46
CA LEU A 191 9.32 12.62 11.36
C LEU A 191 9.94 12.35 9.98
N PRO A 192 10.80 11.33 9.85
CA PRO A 192 11.49 11.01 8.60
C PRO A 192 10.53 10.81 7.42
N CYS A 193 10.98 11.18 6.22
CA CYS A 193 10.28 10.93 4.96
C CYS A 193 8.77 11.21 5.02
N THR A 194 8.40 12.35 5.61
CA THR A 194 6.99 12.70 5.82
C THR A 194 6.42 13.44 4.61
N ILE A 195 5.27 12.95 4.15
CA ILE A 195 4.39 13.66 3.21
C ILE A 195 3.04 14.00 3.88
N HIS A 196 2.18 14.75 3.20
CA HIS A 196 0.77 14.88 3.54
C HIS A 196 -0.15 14.11 2.59
N CYS A 197 -1.38 13.85 3.01
CA CYS A 197 -2.35 13.03 2.28
C CYS A 197 -2.73 13.57 0.89
N LEU A 198 -2.48 14.85 0.61
CA LEU A 198 -2.74 15.47 -0.71
C LEU A 198 -1.55 15.34 -1.69
N GLN A 199 -0.39 14.84 -1.24
CA GLN A 199 0.73 14.55 -2.15
C GLN A 199 0.48 13.24 -2.89
N GLY A 200 0.12 13.36 -4.17
CA GLY A 200 -0.22 12.23 -5.02
C GLY A 200 0.96 11.57 -5.72
N ARG A 201 2.20 11.90 -5.35
CA ARG A 201 3.43 11.31 -5.91
C ARG A 201 4.42 10.99 -4.79
N VAL A 202 5.11 9.86 -4.91
CA VAL A 202 6.25 9.53 -4.03
C VAL A 202 7.45 10.39 -4.46
N PRO A 203 8.09 11.12 -3.54
CA PRO A 203 9.31 11.85 -3.86
C PRO A 203 10.41 10.94 -4.44
N PRO A 204 11.26 11.45 -5.36
CA PRO A 204 12.43 10.71 -5.82
C PRO A 204 13.40 10.42 -4.68
N GLY A 205 13.95 9.21 -4.63
CA GLY A 205 15.01 8.82 -3.69
C GLY A 205 14.56 8.52 -2.25
N TRP A 206 13.25 8.45 -2.00
CA TRP A 206 12.66 7.94 -0.76
C TRP A 206 12.15 6.53 -0.98
#